data_AF-A0A0S8BQF7-F1
#
_entry.id   AF-A0A0S8BQF7-F1
#
_cell.length_a   1.000
_cell.length_b   1.000
_cell.length_c   1.000
_cell.angle_alpha   90.00
_cell.angle_beta   90.00
_cell.angle_gamma   90.00
#
_symmetry.space_group_name_H-M   'P 1'
#
loop_
_entity.id
_entity.type
_entity.pdbx_description
1 polymer ?
#
loop_
_entity_poly.entity_id
_entity_poly.type
_entity_poly.pdbx_seq_one_letter_code
_entity_poly.pdbx_strand_id
1 'polypeptide(L)'
;MLRVVLWLSLGVILGIASGLLLGWVVWPIEFTEADPTVLEESYQQDYTVMIATAYSLDEDLNGARQRLSKLGKQDPNAWLLSVTVNHILNQSDETEIRYLVQLASDLGLYSPAMDPYLTDSATNGAVE
;
A
#
# COMPACT_ATOMS: atom_id res chain seq x y z
N MET A 1 34.56 -48.89 -18.02
CA MET A 1 34.24 -47.76 -17.12
C MET A 1 33.35 -46.72 -17.80
N LEU A 2 33.70 -46.24 -19.00
CA LEU A 2 32.92 -45.22 -19.74
C LEU A 2 31.43 -45.58 -19.99
N ARG A 3 31.14 -46.85 -20.35
CA ARG A 3 29.76 -47.31 -20.61
C ARG A 3 28.87 -47.19 -19.36
N VAL A 4 29.38 -47.56 -18.18
CA VAL A 4 28.59 -47.50 -16.93
C VAL A 4 28.32 -46.05 -16.53
N VAL A 5 29.29 -45.17 -16.72
CA VAL A 5 29.12 -43.72 -16.51
C VAL A 5 28.07 -43.14 -17.46
N LEU A 6 28.04 -43.59 -18.74
CA LEU A 6 27.00 -43.20 -19.70
C LEU A 6 25.59 -43.67 -19.30
N TRP A 7 25.45 -44.90 -18.80
CA TRP A 7 24.15 -45.39 -18.31
C TRP A 7 23.69 -44.67 -17.04
N LEU A 8 24.62 -44.34 -16.14
CA LEU A 8 24.34 -43.63 -14.91
C LEU A 8 23.94 -42.17 -15.18
N SER A 9 24.65 -41.48 -16.08
CA SER A 9 24.29 -40.11 -16.48
C SER A 9 22.95 -40.06 -17.19
N LEU A 10 22.63 -41.05 -18.03
CA LEU A 10 21.33 -41.12 -18.70
C LEU A 10 20.18 -41.27 -17.69
N GLY A 11 20.34 -42.09 -16.66
CA GLY A 11 19.36 -42.23 -15.58
C GLY A 11 19.18 -40.96 -14.77
N VAL A 12 20.26 -40.25 -14.46
CA VAL A 12 20.22 -38.96 -13.73
C VAL A 12 19.51 -37.89 -14.55
N ILE A 13 19.82 -37.77 -15.84
CA ILE A 13 19.16 -36.82 -16.74
C ILE A 13 17.66 -37.12 -16.82
N LEU A 14 17.29 -38.39 -16.93
CA LEU A 14 15.90 -38.80 -17.01
C LEU A 14 15.14 -38.52 -15.70
N GLY A 15 15.79 -38.72 -14.55
CA GLY A 15 15.24 -38.42 -13.23
C GLY A 15 15.04 -36.91 -13.02
N ILE A 16 16.02 -36.08 -13.39
CA ILE A 16 15.92 -34.62 -13.32
C ILE A 16 14.83 -34.12 -14.26
N ALA A 17 14.80 -34.59 -15.52
CA ALA A 17 13.79 -34.20 -16.50
C ALA A 17 12.39 -34.57 -16.01
N SER A 18 12.22 -35.77 -15.45
CA SER A 18 10.93 -36.21 -14.90
C SER A 18 10.55 -35.42 -13.64
N GLY A 19 11.48 -35.15 -12.73
CA GLY A 19 11.24 -34.34 -11.54
C GLY A 19 10.89 -32.89 -11.87
N LEU A 20 11.51 -32.31 -12.89
CA LEU A 20 11.21 -30.97 -13.38
C LEU A 20 9.84 -30.92 -14.08
N LEU A 21 9.54 -31.92 -14.92
CA LEU A 21 8.24 -32.03 -15.58
C LEU A 21 7.12 -32.21 -14.57
N LEU A 22 7.30 -33.08 -13.57
CA LEU A 22 6.29 -33.28 -12.52
C LEU A 22 6.18 -32.04 -11.62
N GLY A 23 7.30 -31.43 -11.24
CA GLY A 23 7.34 -30.22 -10.44
C GLY A 23 6.79 -28.97 -11.14
N TRP A 24 6.70 -28.98 -12.47
CA TRP A 24 6.17 -27.86 -13.27
C TRP A 24 4.73 -28.10 -13.77
N VAL A 25 4.34 -29.35 -14.05
CA VAL A 25 3.03 -29.71 -14.63
C VAL A 25 2.01 -30.15 -13.58
N VAL A 26 2.45 -30.87 -12.53
CA VAL A 26 1.53 -31.37 -11.47
C VAL A 26 1.34 -30.33 -10.38
N TRP A 27 2.40 -29.57 -10.08
CA TRP A 27 2.34 -28.42 -9.19
C TRP A 27 2.64 -27.19 -10.05
N PRO A 28 1.65 -26.60 -10.74
CA PRO A 28 1.86 -25.25 -11.20
C PRO A 28 2.24 -24.46 -9.94
N ILE A 29 3.44 -23.87 -9.94
CA ILE A 29 3.66 -22.68 -9.14
C ILE A 29 2.73 -21.62 -9.74
N GLU A 30 1.45 -21.75 -9.45
CA GLU A 30 0.72 -20.57 -9.08
C GLU A 30 1.60 -19.99 -7.96
N PHE A 31 2.41 -18.99 -8.31
CA PHE A 31 2.26 -17.75 -7.58
C PHE A 31 0.75 -17.51 -7.63
N THR A 32 0.01 -18.16 -6.72
CA THR A 32 -1.37 -17.88 -6.42
C THR A 32 -1.22 -16.48 -5.93
N GLU A 33 -1.35 -15.60 -6.91
CA GLU A 33 -1.65 -14.21 -6.82
C GLU A 33 -0.99 -13.62 -5.57
N ALA A 34 0.12 -12.89 -5.77
CA ALA A 34 0.28 -11.67 -5.00
C ALA A 34 -1.03 -10.92 -5.19
N ASP A 35 -1.98 -11.24 -4.31
CA ASP A 35 -3.38 -11.15 -4.62
C ASP A 35 -3.60 -9.65 -4.80
N PRO A 36 -4.03 -9.16 -5.97
CA PRO A 36 -4.30 -7.74 -6.14
C PRO A 36 -5.47 -7.31 -5.23
N THR A 37 -6.21 -8.28 -4.68
CA THR A 37 -7.19 -8.16 -3.61
C THR A 37 -6.56 -8.16 -2.21
N VAL A 38 -5.30 -8.60 -2.07
CA VAL A 38 -4.36 -8.39 -0.94
C VAL A 38 -3.28 -7.34 -1.28
N LEU A 39 -3.47 -6.58 -2.37
CA LEU A 39 -3.12 -5.16 -2.34
C LEU A 39 -4.20 -4.51 -1.47
N GLU A 40 -4.15 -4.87 -0.18
CA GLU A 40 -5.13 -4.54 0.85
C GLU A 40 -5.53 -3.08 0.74
N GLU A 41 -6.75 -2.79 1.16
CA GLU A 41 -7.17 -1.42 1.47
C GLU A 41 -6.07 -0.67 2.26
N SER A 42 -5.29 -1.38 3.08
CA SER A 42 -4.09 -0.93 3.78
C SER A 42 -3.02 -0.31 2.86
N TYR A 43 -2.64 -0.90 1.72
CA TYR A 43 -1.62 -0.30 0.84
C TYR A 43 -2.10 1.01 0.19
N GLN A 44 -3.38 1.10 -0.11
CA GLN A 44 -3.97 2.33 -0.65
C GLN A 44 -4.14 3.39 0.45
N GLN A 45 -4.39 2.96 1.68
CA GLN A 45 -4.36 3.80 2.88
C GLN A 45 -2.93 4.31 3.14
N ASP A 46 -1.92 3.44 3.13
CA ASP A 46 -0.50 3.78 3.29
C ASP A 46 -0.02 4.73 2.19
N TYR A 47 -0.44 4.51 0.95
CA TYR A 47 -0.15 5.46 -0.14
C TYR A 47 -0.83 6.82 0.10
N THR A 48 -2.04 6.84 0.67
CA THR A 48 -2.75 8.07 1.04
C THR A 48 -2.03 8.79 2.19
N VAL A 49 -1.52 8.06 3.19
CA VAL A 49 -0.65 8.58 4.25
C VAL A 49 0.62 9.20 3.64
N MET A 50 1.28 8.50 2.71
CA MET A 50 2.45 9.04 2.00
C MET A 50 2.14 10.35 1.25
N ILE A 51 0.98 10.46 0.61
CA ILE A 51 0.55 11.70 -0.06
C ILE A 51 0.37 12.82 0.98
N ALA A 52 -0.24 12.53 2.12
CA ALA A 52 -0.45 13.49 3.19
C ALA A 52 0.87 13.95 3.83
N THR A 53 1.81 13.03 4.07
CA THR A 53 3.16 13.34 4.57
C THR A 53 3.96 14.15 3.55
N ALA A 54 3.87 13.83 2.25
CA ALA A 54 4.51 14.64 1.22
C ALA A 54 3.89 16.06 1.15
N TYR A 55 2.57 16.16 1.35
CA TYR A 55 1.89 17.44 1.40
C TYR A 55 2.33 18.30 2.58
N SER A 56 2.55 17.72 3.77
CA SER A 56 3.02 18.51 4.92
C SER A 56 4.45 19.04 4.77
N LEU A 57 5.25 18.46 3.86
CA LEU A 57 6.61 18.92 3.53
C LEU A 57 6.63 19.94 2.39
N ASP A 58 5.88 19.68 1.31
CA ASP A 58 5.94 20.48 0.09
C ASP A 58 4.84 21.57 0.02
N GLU A 59 3.82 21.48 0.88
CA GLU A 59 2.59 22.33 0.90
C GLU A 59 1.84 22.41 -0.44
N ASP A 60 2.15 21.53 -1.40
CA ASP A 60 1.54 21.50 -2.73
C ASP A 60 0.21 20.74 -2.72
N LEU A 61 -0.86 21.48 -2.42
CA LEU A 61 -2.24 20.96 -2.41
C LEU A 61 -2.68 20.42 -3.78
N ASN A 62 -2.24 21.07 -4.86
CA ASN A 62 -2.61 20.66 -6.22
C ASN A 62 -1.91 19.36 -6.60
N GLY A 63 -0.64 19.21 -6.26
CA GLY A 63 0.12 17.97 -6.42
C GLY A 63 -0.47 16.83 -5.58
N ALA A 64 -0.85 17.09 -4.33
CA ALA A 64 -1.52 16.11 -3.48
C ALA A 64 -2.84 15.63 -4.09
N ARG A 65 -3.71 16.56 -4.55
CA ARG A 65 -4.97 16.23 -5.23
C ARG A 65 -4.75 15.42 -6.50
N GLN A 66 -3.74 15.77 -7.30
CA GLN A 66 -3.42 15.03 -8.53
C GLN A 66 -2.96 13.60 -8.22
N ARG A 67 -2.10 13.42 -7.20
CA ARG A 67 -1.66 12.09 -6.74
C ARG A 67 -2.84 11.27 -6.21
N LEU A 68 -3.73 11.90 -5.42
CA LEU A 68 -4.93 11.26 -4.89
C LEU A 68 -5.88 10.82 -6.02
N SER A 69 -6.03 11.64 -7.06
CA SER A 69 -6.83 11.32 -8.24
C SER A 69 -6.26 10.14 -9.04
N LYS A 70 -4.93 9.92 -9.00
CA LYS A 70 -4.28 8.78 -9.66
C LYS A 70 -4.59 7.44 -8.98
N LEU A 71 -5.11 7.40 -7.74
CA LEU A 71 -5.59 6.15 -7.14
C LEU A 71 -6.81 5.57 -7.89
N GLY A 72 -7.45 6.33 -8.78
CA GLY A 72 -8.57 5.83 -9.60
C GLY A 72 -9.84 5.55 -8.80
N LYS A 73 -9.93 6.07 -7.57
CA LYS A 73 -11.15 5.99 -6.75
C LYS A 73 -12.26 6.83 -7.37
N GLN A 74 -13.48 6.33 -7.27
CA GLN A 74 -14.68 7.01 -7.78
C GLN A 74 -14.86 8.40 -7.16
N ASP A 75 -14.53 8.52 -5.87
CA ASP A 75 -14.42 9.78 -5.15
C ASP A 75 -13.11 9.80 -4.33
N PRO A 76 -12.06 10.49 -4.82
CA PRO A 76 -10.78 10.59 -4.12
C PRO A 76 -10.90 11.29 -2.75
N ASN A 77 -11.83 12.24 -2.61
CA ASN A 77 -12.03 12.99 -1.38
C ASN A 77 -12.73 12.14 -0.32
N ALA A 78 -13.79 11.43 -0.72
CA ALA A 78 -14.47 10.48 0.18
C ALA A 78 -13.52 9.36 0.63
N TRP A 79 -12.64 8.90 -0.28
CA TRP A 79 -11.58 7.96 0.05
C TRP A 79 -10.63 8.53 1.12
N LEU A 80 -10.04 9.71 0.90
CA LEU A 80 -9.16 10.34 1.89
C LEU A 80 -9.84 10.51 3.25
N LEU A 81 -11.10 10.92 3.28
CA LEU A 81 -11.87 11.06 4.52
C LEU A 81 -12.03 9.72 5.23
N SER A 82 -12.33 8.65 4.49
CA SER A 82 -12.46 7.30 5.04
C SER A 82 -11.14 6.78 5.62
N VAL A 83 -10.02 7.02 4.93
CA VAL A 83 -8.67 6.67 5.43
C VAL A 83 -8.37 7.42 6.72
N THR A 84 -8.62 8.73 6.74
CA THR A 84 -8.39 9.60 7.90
C THR A 84 -9.17 9.12 9.13
N VAL A 85 -10.47 8.86 8.97
CA VAL A 85 -11.31 8.37 10.07
C VAL A 85 -10.87 6.98 10.52
N ASN A 86 -10.53 6.08 9.60
CA ASN A 86 -10.07 4.74 9.96
C ASN A 86 -8.77 4.78 10.79
N HIS A 87 -7.79 5.60 10.39
CA HIS A 87 -6.55 5.81 11.14
C HIS A 87 -6.78 6.36 12.55
N ILE A 88 -7.75 7.28 12.71
CA ILE A 88 -8.15 7.81 14.03
C ILE A 88 -8.76 6.71 14.89
N LEU A 89 -9.68 5.91 14.34
CA LEU A 89 -10.38 4.86 15.08
C LEU A 89 -9.45 3.73 15.51
N ASN A 90 -8.47 3.38 14.67
CA ASN A 90 -7.48 2.35 14.96
C ASN A 90 -6.36 2.83 15.89
N GLN A 91 -6.36 4.12 16.28
CA GLN A 91 -5.30 4.73 17.09
C GLN A 91 -3.92 4.50 16.46
N SER A 92 -3.84 4.68 15.13
CA SER A 92 -2.59 4.65 14.38
C SER A 92 -1.65 5.78 14.82
N ASP A 93 -0.48 5.88 14.18
CA ASP A 93 0.51 6.91 14.53
C ASP A 93 -0.11 8.32 14.51
N GLU A 94 0.10 9.05 15.60
CA GLU A 94 -0.50 10.36 15.82
C GLU A 94 -0.01 11.42 14.82
N THR A 95 1.22 11.25 14.33
CA THR A 95 1.83 12.11 13.32
C THR A 95 1.20 11.87 11.95
N GLU A 96 0.98 10.62 11.58
CA GLU A 96 0.26 10.26 10.35
C GLU A 96 -1.17 10.78 10.36
N ILE A 97 -1.86 10.64 11.49
CA ILE A 97 -3.22 11.19 11.68
C ILE A 97 -3.22 12.70 11.49
N ARG A 98 -2.24 13.42 12.06
CA ARG A 98 -2.12 14.88 11.86
C ARG A 98 -1.96 15.27 10.40
N TYR A 99 -1.08 14.61 9.65
CA TYR A 99 -0.88 14.92 8.24
C TYR A 99 -2.13 14.62 7.39
N LEU A 100 -2.79 13.49 7.66
CA LEU A 100 -4.05 13.14 7.01
C LEU A 100 -5.16 14.18 7.30
N VAL A 101 -5.28 14.59 8.57
CA VAL A 101 -6.25 15.59 9.01
C VAL A 101 -5.98 16.95 8.37
N GLN A 102 -4.71 17.37 8.30
CA GLN A 102 -4.30 18.61 7.65
C GLN A 102 -4.67 18.61 6.17
N LEU A 103 -4.26 17.58 5.42
CA LEU A 103 -4.60 17.45 3.99
C LEU A 103 -6.13 17.43 3.77
N ALA A 104 -6.87 16.71 4.62
CA ALA A 104 -8.33 16.65 4.54
C ALA A 104 -8.97 18.03 4.79
N SER A 105 -8.52 18.74 5.83
CA SER A 105 -9.00 20.09 6.16
C SER A 105 -8.72 21.11 5.06
N ASP A 106 -7.52 21.08 4.48
CA ASP A 106 -7.11 22.02 3.43
C ASP A 106 -7.82 21.75 2.09
N LEU A 107 -8.31 20.51 1.90
CA LEU A 107 -9.22 20.15 0.82
C LEU A 107 -10.70 20.49 1.12
N GLY A 108 -11.00 21.02 2.31
CA GLY A 108 -12.34 21.37 2.77
C GLY A 108 -13.17 20.18 3.22
N LEU A 109 -12.53 19.06 3.56
CA LEU A 109 -13.17 17.86 4.09
C LEU A 109 -13.22 17.93 5.61
N TYR A 110 -14.38 17.59 6.17
CA TYR A 110 -14.62 17.64 7.60
C TYR A 110 -15.30 16.36 8.09
N SER A 111 -14.84 15.87 9.23
CA SER A 111 -15.48 14.79 10.00
C SER A 111 -15.36 15.08 11.49
N PRO A 112 -16.40 14.81 12.31
CA PRO A 112 -16.35 15.01 13.76
C PRO A 112 -15.19 14.27 14.46
N ALA A 113 -14.69 13.17 13.87
CA ALA A 113 -13.54 12.45 14.42
C ALA A 113 -12.23 13.26 14.35
N MET A 114 -12.16 14.29 13.49
CA MET A 114 -10.97 15.12 13.29
C MET A 114 -10.86 16.26 14.31
N ASP A 115 -11.93 16.61 15.02
CA ASP A 115 -11.99 17.74 15.96
C ASP A 115 -10.81 17.81 16.96
N PRO A 116 -10.35 16.70 17.58
CA PRO A 116 -9.21 16.74 18.49
C PRO A 116 -7.92 17.20 17.81
N TYR A 117 -7.71 16.79 16.55
CA TYR A 117 -6.49 17.04 15.80
C TYR A 117 -6.49 18.40 15.10
N LEU A 118 -7.67 18.93 14.76
CA LEU A 118 -7.82 20.28 14.22
C LEU A 118 -7.53 21.35 15.28
N THR A 119 -7.89 21.07 16.53
CA THR A 119 -7.68 21.99 17.66
C THR A 119 -6.17 22.17 17.95
N ASP A 120 -5.40 21.08 17.94
CA ASP A 120 -3.94 21.13 18.17
C ASP A 120 -3.15 21.72 16.99
N SER A 121 -3.64 21.53 15.76
CA SER A 121 -3.03 22.14 14.57
C SER A 121 -3.19 23.68 14.58
N ALA A 122 -4.36 24.16 15.01
CA ALA A 122 -4.65 25.60 15.10
C ALA A 122 -3.82 26.32 16.20
N THR A 123 -3.46 25.62 17.28
CA THR A 123 -2.59 26.17 18.33
C THR A 123 -1.11 26.17 17.95
N ASN A 124 -0.63 25.22 17.14
CA ASN A 124 0.77 25.18 16.70
C ASN A 124 1.10 26.14 15.55
N GLY A 125 0.13 26.53 14.71
CA GLY A 125 0.32 27.54 13.66
C GLY A 125 0.30 29.00 14.13
N ALA A 126 0.03 29.25 15.42
CA ALA A 126 -0.02 30.60 16.01
C ALA A 126 1.30 31.03 16.67
N VAL A 127 2.36 30.22 16.56
CA VAL A 127 3.65 30.43 17.24
C VAL A 127 4.84 30.63 16.30
N GLU A 128 4.61 30.78 14.99
CA GLU A 128 5.64 31.19 14.01
C GLU A 128 5.46 32.64 13.54
#